data_AF-A0A1F2P9J7-F1
#
_entry.id   AF-A0A1F2P9J7-F1
#
_cell.length_a   1.000
_cell.length_b   1.000
_cell.length_c   1.000
_cell.angle_alpha   90.00
_cell.angle_beta   90.00
_cell.angle_gamma   90.00
#
_symmetry.space_group_name_H-M   'P 1'
#
loop_
_entity.id
_entity.type
_entity.pdbx_description
1 polymer ?
#
loop_
_entity_poly.entity_id
_entity_poly.type
_entity_poly.pdbx_seq_one_letter_code
_entity_poly.pdbx_strand_id
1 'polypeptide(L)'
;MVILLLLLAGTASGSSEQCKACHSDIYESWAETDHATTVGDESLGLSCENCHSTTYSDGTTANGVQCERCHEVGPDHLATGAVTEGMIDWSADLCGDCHSGGHAGQYDGWKLSGHARSLEITDPKCRSCHVGQSATMELFNGKTKMPPVDNPQPIDCQTCHDPHGSANQNDLRAPLDEICEKCHTTKDVKLRGEVEHPQAAMYEGSIMDQYGVKCYDCHAYTNRTGYEPKLLGGHTFKPAMASCIDPNCHPDKDIEWSERSVEVAQDAIRDKIEETAALVNAVDAAISNAYPSWDGTAESIATEDANINTAVEKFIEARDKLAFVEGDGSLGFHNRIKAQKMLEEAQELAHESIVLLREEIEVPPVPGEEAETPGFGLVSLLVGFAAVYLLMRKE
;
A
#
# COMPACT_ATOMS: atom_id res chain seq x y z
N MET A 1 -9.11 -65.39 33.08
CA MET A 1 -7.96 -64.47 33.13
C MET A 1 -8.14 -63.50 31.97
N VAL A 2 -8.92 -62.43 32.18
CA VAL A 2 -9.19 -61.40 31.17
C VAL A 2 -8.08 -60.37 31.36
N ILE A 3 -7.20 -60.25 30.37
CA ILE A 3 -6.16 -59.22 30.34
C ILE A 3 -6.88 -57.90 30.05
N LEU A 4 -7.04 -57.10 31.10
CA LEU A 4 -7.48 -55.72 31.01
C LEU A 4 -6.32 -54.95 30.36
N LEU A 5 -6.39 -54.74 29.05
CA LEU A 5 -5.59 -53.72 28.37
C LEU A 5 -6.09 -52.37 28.88
N LEU A 6 -5.45 -51.87 29.93
CA LEU A 6 -5.46 -50.46 30.28
C LEU A 6 -4.84 -49.71 29.10
N LEU A 7 -5.71 -49.22 28.21
CA LEU A 7 -5.43 -48.06 27.39
C LEU A 7 -5.13 -46.92 28.36
N LEU A 8 -3.85 -46.70 28.64
CA LEU A 8 -3.36 -45.42 29.13
C LEU A 8 -3.56 -44.44 27.98
N ALA A 9 -4.78 -43.92 27.86
CA ALA A 9 -5.03 -42.62 27.24
C ALA A 9 -4.45 -41.57 28.20
N GLY A 10 -3.11 -41.50 28.24
CA GLY A 10 -2.42 -40.31 28.68
C GLY A 10 -2.64 -39.29 27.58
N THR A 11 -3.63 -38.43 27.79
CA THR A 11 -3.89 -37.24 26.98
C THR A 11 -2.66 -36.34 27.07
N ALA A 12 -1.74 -36.46 26.13
CA ALA A 12 -0.84 -35.35 25.82
C ALA A 12 -1.69 -34.31 25.08
N SER A 13 -2.60 -33.63 25.76
CA SER A 13 -3.25 -32.44 25.22
C SER A 13 -2.16 -31.40 25.00
N GLY A 14 -1.75 -31.18 23.75
CA GLY A 14 -0.87 -30.05 23.44
C GLY A 14 0.11 -30.22 22.28
N SER A 15 0.43 -31.41 21.77
CA SER A 15 1.41 -31.46 20.68
C SER A 15 0.73 -31.21 19.31
N SER A 16 1.29 -30.36 18.45
CA SER A 16 0.76 -30.08 17.10
C SER A 16 0.58 -31.33 16.23
N GLU A 17 1.23 -32.44 16.59
CA GLU A 17 1.01 -33.80 16.04
C GLU A 17 -0.44 -34.27 16.13
N GLN A 18 -1.21 -33.82 17.13
CA GLN A 18 -2.64 -34.13 17.22
C GLN A 18 -3.43 -33.44 16.12
N CYS A 19 -3.07 -32.20 15.79
CA CYS A 19 -3.66 -31.44 14.70
C CYS A 19 -3.38 -32.12 13.35
N LYS A 20 -2.18 -32.66 13.15
CA LYS A 20 -1.77 -33.39 11.94
C LYS A 20 -2.72 -34.52 11.55
N ALA A 21 -3.32 -35.20 12.53
CA ALA A 21 -4.22 -36.33 12.27
C ALA A 21 -5.44 -35.96 11.42
N CYS A 22 -5.88 -34.70 11.48
CA CYS A 22 -7.01 -34.17 10.72
C CYS A 22 -6.61 -33.08 9.71
N HIS A 23 -5.55 -32.31 10.00
CA HIS A 23 -5.08 -31.17 9.22
C HIS A 23 -3.66 -31.42 8.67
N SER A 24 -3.45 -32.56 8.01
CA SER A 24 -2.12 -32.98 7.53
C SER A 24 -1.44 -31.93 6.67
N ASP A 25 -2.15 -31.36 5.71
CA ASP A 25 -1.59 -30.44 4.71
C ASP A 25 -1.14 -29.12 5.36
N ILE A 26 -1.92 -28.62 6.32
CA ILE A 26 -1.61 -27.42 7.11
C ILE A 26 -0.40 -27.70 8.01
N TYR A 27 -0.39 -28.83 8.69
CA TYR A 27 0.72 -29.21 9.57
C TYR A 27 2.03 -29.36 8.78
N GLU A 28 1.97 -30.00 7.61
CA GLU A 28 3.17 -30.22 6.79
C GLU A 28 3.77 -28.91 6.29
N SER A 29 2.94 -27.95 5.88
CA SER A 29 3.39 -26.60 5.53
C SER A 29 3.94 -25.84 6.76
N TRP A 30 3.23 -25.88 7.89
CA TRP A 30 3.67 -25.19 9.11
C TRP A 30 4.99 -25.74 9.64
N ALA A 31 5.21 -27.06 9.53
CA ALA A 31 6.43 -27.72 9.99
C ALA A 31 7.70 -27.24 9.26
N GLU A 32 7.56 -26.59 8.11
CA GLU A 32 8.67 -25.98 7.35
C GLU A 32 8.99 -24.54 7.79
N THR A 33 8.16 -23.93 8.65
CA THR A 33 8.32 -22.55 9.11
C THR A 33 9.34 -22.41 10.24
N ASP A 34 9.86 -21.19 10.42
CA ASP A 34 10.72 -20.87 11.57
C ASP A 34 9.96 -20.99 12.91
N HIS A 35 8.64 -20.81 12.90
CA HIS A 35 7.79 -21.04 14.07
C HIS A 35 7.86 -22.48 14.56
N ALA A 36 7.83 -23.48 13.67
CA ALA A 36 7.92 -24.88 14.08
C ALA A 36 9.29 -25.26 14.69
N THR A 37 10.35 -24.53 14.35
CA THR A 37 11.73 -24.92 14.65
C THR A 37 12.47 -24.01 15.62
N THR A 38 11.90 -22.84 15.97
CA THR A 38 12.49 -21.93 16.96
C THR A 38 12.67 -22.61 18.32
N VAL A 39 13.72 -22.22 19.04
CA VAL A 39 14.06 -22.79 20.35
C VAL A 39 14.27 -21.69 21.37
N GLY A 40 13.67 -21.86 22.55
CA GLY A 40 13.99 -21.06 23.73
C GLY A 40 15.34 -21.50 24.29
N ASP A 41 16.28 -20.56 24.42
CA ASP A 41 17.55 -20.81 25.11
C ASP A 41 17.42 -20.43 26.59
N GLU A 42 17.20 -21.42 27.45
CA GLU A 42 17.11 -21.25 28.91
C GLU A 42 18.45 -20.77 29.52
N SER A 43 19.58 -20.91 28.81
CA SER A 43 20.91 -20.61 29.36
C SER A 43 21.19 -19.12 29.54
N LEU A 44 20.36 -18.25 28.94
CA LEU A 44 20.53 -16.80 28.98
C LEU A 44 19.85 -16.14 30.19
N GLY A 45 19.04 -16.86 30.98
CA GLY A 45 18.34 -16.29 32.14
C GLY A 45 17.36 -15.16 31.80
N LEU A 46 16.91 -15.13 30.54
CA LEU A 46 15.91 -14.20 29.99
C LEU A 46 14.64 -14.99 29.66
N SER A 47 13.47 -14.35 29.67
CA SER A 47 12.17 -14.99 29.36
C SER A 47 11.97 -15.22 27.85
N CYS A 48 12.87 -16.00 27.24
CA CYS A 48 12.85 -16.32 25.81
C CYS A 48 11.78 -17.37 25.46
N GLU A 49 11.48 -18.27 26.42
CA GLU A 49 10.50 -19.35 26.23
C GLU A 49 9.10 -18.84 25.88
N ASN A 50 8.71 -17.65 26.36
CA ASN A 50 7.38 -17.08 26.09
C ASN A 50 7.08 -16.86 24.61
N CYS A 51 8.13 -16.71 23.79
CA CYS A 51 8.03 -16.46 22.35
C CYS A 51 8.61 -17.59 21.51
N HIS A 52 9.60 -18.34 22.02
CA HIS A 52 10.32 -19.35 21.24
C HIS A 52 9.97 -20.79 21.64
N SER A 53 8.91 -20.97 22.43
CA SER A 53 8.40 -22.27 22.83
C SER A 53 6.89 -22.18 23.07
N THR A 54 6.24 -23.33 23.21
CA THR A 54 4.82 -23.41 23.57
C THR A 54 4.67 -24.12 24.88
N THR A 55 4.14 -23.41 25.88
CA THR A 55 3.84 -23.96 27.20
C THR A 55 2.36 -24.25 27.32
N TYR A 56 2.03 -25.49 27.68
CA TYR A 56 0.67 -25.98 27.79
C TYR A 56 0.08 -25.76 29.18
N SER A 57 -1.23 -25.91 29.29
CA SER A 57 -1.98 -25.73 30.53
C SER A 57 -1.59 -26.72 31.64
N ASP A 58 -1.01 -27.87 31.28
CA ASP A 58 -0.46 -28.85 32.22
C ASP A 58 0.98 -28.55 32.68
N GLY A 59 1.56 -27.44 32.19
CA GLY A 59 2.91 -26.98 32.52
C GLY A 59 4.03 -27.64 31.72
N THR A 60 3.70 -28.50 30.74
CA THR A 60 4.70 -29.01 29.80
C THR A 60 5.04 -27.98 28.73
N THR A 61 6.26 -28.03 28.18
CA THR A 61 6.73 -27.11 27.15
C THR A 61 7.25 -27.90 25.94
N ALA A 62 6.83 -27.48 24.75
CA ALA A 62 7.37 -27.94 23.48
C ALA A 62 8.25 -26.85 22.86
N ASN A 63 9.32 -27.25 22.19
CA ASN A 63 10.10 -26.34 21.34
C ASN A 63 9.22 -25.80 20.20
N GLY A 64 9.50 -24.59 19.74
CA GLY A 64 8.74 -23.96 18.66
C GLY A 64 7.44 -23.32 19.13
N VAL A 65 6.93 -22.45 18.26
CA VAL A 65 5.59 -21.87 18.32
C VAL A 65 4.63 -22.87 17.65
N GLN A 66 4.04 -23.73 18.47
CA GLN A 66 3.12 -24.80 18.10
C GLN A 66 1.73 -24.23 17.80
N CYS A 67 0.85 -25.03 17.18
CA CYS A 67 -0.53 -24.67 16.83
C CYS A 67 -1.26 -23.99 18.01
N GLU A 68 -1.12 -24.57 19.20
CA GLU A 68 -1.80 -24.15 20.43
C GLU A 68 -1.31 -22.80 20.96
N ARG A 69 -0.18 -22.27 20.46
CA ARG A 69 0.27 -20.91 20.81
C ARG A 69 -0.61 -19.84 20.16
N CYS A 70 -1.24 -20.16 19.03
CA CYS A 70 -2.10 -19.26 18.28
C CYS A 70 -3.60 -19.67 18.32
N HIS A 71 -3.88 -20.97 18.42
CA HIS A 71 -5.23 -21.50 18.39
C HIS A 71 -5.68 -21.99 19.77
N GLU A 72 -6.78 -21.42 20.25
CA GLU A 72 -7.53 -21.98 21.38
C GLU A 72 -8.54 -23.02 20.86
N VAL A 73 -8.18 -24.30 20.96
CA VAL A 73 -9.04 -25.41 20.51
C VAL A 73 -9.71 -26.12 21.68
N GLY A 74 -11.05 -26.13 21.68
CA GLY A 74 -11.84 -26.84 22.67
C GLY A 74 -11.95 -28.36 22.39
N PRO A 75 -12.35 -29.16 23.39
CA PRO A 75 -12.49 -30.61 23.25
C PRO A 75 -13.53 -31.02 22.19
N ASP A 76 -14.56 -30.20 21.96
CA ASP A 76 -15.59 -30.47 20.96
C ASP A 76 -15.02 -30.45 19.53
N HIS A 77 -14.08 -29.52 19.25
CA HIS A 77 -13.39 -29.48 17.96
C HIS A 77 -12.54 -30.74 17.76
N LEU A 78 -11.75 -31.12 18.78
CA LEU A 78 -10.93 -32.32 18.74
C LEU A 78 -11.76 -33.60 18.55
N ALA A 79 -12.95 -33.66 19.13
CA ALA A 79 -13.82 -34.83 19.08
C ALA A 79 -14.65 -34.93 17.80
N THR A 80 -15.06 -33.81 17.21
CA THR A 80 -16.09 -33.79 16.14
C THR A 80 -15.69 -33.04 14.88
N GLY A 81 -14.61 -32.24 14.93
CA GLY A 81 -14.25 -31.30 13.87
C GLY A 81 -15.16 -30.08 13.79
N ALA A 82 -16.07 -29.88 14.75
CA ALA A 82 -16.92 -28.70 14.80
C ALA A 82 -16.08 -27.42 14.91
N VAL A 83 -16.41 -26.42 14.09
CA VAL A 83 -15.81 -25.09 14.15
C VAL A 83 -16.82 -24.14 14.76
N THR A 84 -16.43 -23.46 15.82
CA THR A 84 -17.26 -22.46 16.50
C THR A 84 -16.82 -21.05 16.14
N GLU A 85 -17.74 -20.10 16.25
CA GLU A 85 -17.43 -18.68 16.12
C GLU A 85 -16.34 -18.28 17.12
N GLY A 86 -15.37 -17.47 16.67
CA GLY A 86 -14.24 -17.02 17.49
C GLY A 86 -13.07 -18.01 17.63
N MET A 87 -13.13 -19.19 17.00
CA MET A 87 -12.02 -20.17 17.02
C MET A 87 -10.78 -19.73 16.21
N ILE A 88 -10.95 -18.77 15.30
CA ILE A 88 -9.86 -18.18 14.52
C ILE A 88 -9.77 -16.71 14.89
N ASP A 89 -8.65 -16.34 15.51
CA ASP A 89 -8.34 -14.94 15.79
C ASP A 89 -7.55 -14.34 14.63
N TRP A 90 -8.12 -13.29 14.04
CA TRP A 90 -7.52 -12.53 12.95
C TRP A 90 -6.82 -11.26 13.43
N SER A 91 -6.91 -10.94 14.72
CA SER A 91 -6.32 -9.74 15.26
C SER A 91 -4.80 -9.78 15.14
N ALA A 92 -4.19 -8.61 14.93
CA ALA A 92 -2.74 -8.46 15.01
C ALA A 92 -2.20 -8.71 16.43
N ASP A 93 -3.03 -8.59 17.46
CA ASP A 93 -2.63 -8.78 18.87
C ASP A 93 -2.08 -10.20 19.09
N LEU A 94 -2.68 -11.20 18.45
CA LEU A 94 -2.20 -12.59 18.46
C LEU A 94 -0.72 -12.70 18.06
N CYS A 95 -0.31 -11.93 17.06
CA CYS A 95 1.07 -11.90 16.59
C CYS A 95 1.93 -11.01 17.50
N GLY A 96 1.36 -9.90 17.97
CA GLY A 96 2.00 -8.90 18.82
C GLY A 96 2.43 -9.42 20.19
N ASP A 97 1.83 -10.50 20.69
CA ASP A 97 2.26 -11.20 21.92
C ASP A 97 3.75 -11.59 21.90
N CYS A 98 4.30 -11.85 20.71
CA CYS A 98 5.71 -12.19 20.51
C CYS A 98 6.43 -11.18 19.62
N HIS A 99 5.76 -10.68 18.57
CA HIS A 99 6.30 -9.73 17.61
C HIS A 99 6.12 -8.27 18.05
N SER A 100 6.41 -7.99 19.33
CA SER A 100 6.49 -6.63 19.86
C SER A 100 7.81 -6.33 20.58
N GLY A 101 8.10 -5.04 20.78
CA GLY A 101 9.26 -4.54 21.49
C GLY A 101 10.54 -4.49 20.66
N GLY A 102 11.64 -4.01 21.26
CA GLY A 102 12.86 -3.69 20.51
C GLY A 102 13.60 -4.88 19.88
N HIS A 103 13.25 -6.11 20.27
CA HIS A 103 13.78 -7.33 19.64
C HIS A 103 12.97 -7.76 18.40
N ALA A 104 11.65 -7.57 18.45
CA ALA A 104 10.70 -7.98 17.42
C ALA A 104 9.66 -6.88 17.23
N GLY A 105 10.03 -5.74 16.67
CA GLY A 105 9.18 -4.54 16.67
C GLY A 105 8.08 -4.48 15.60
N GLN A 106 7.78 -5.59 14.92
CA GLN A 106 6.90 -5.57 13.75
C GLN A 106 5.47 -5.11 14.09
N TYR A 107 4.89 -5.61 15.19
CA TYR A 107 3.57 -5.17 15.66
C TYR A 107 3.57 -3.69 16.05
N ASP A 108 4.65 -3.22 16.68
CA ASP A 108 4.79 -1.81 17.05
C ASP A 108 4.89 -0.91 15.82
N GLY A 109 5.61 -1.34 14.79
CA GLY A 109 5.65 -0.67 13.49
C GLY A 109 4.28 -0.66 12.82
N TRP A 110 3.61 -1.81 12.77
CA TRP A 110 2.30 -1.97 12.13
C TRP A 110 1.25 -1.05 12.75
N LYS A 111 1.19 -0.93 14.10
CA LYS A 111 0.27 -0.02 14.79
C LYS A 111 0.39 1.45 14.34
N LEU A 112 1.56 1.85 13.84
CA LEU A 112 1.83 3.22 13.35
C LEU A 112 1.52 3.39 11.86
N SER A 113 1.16 2.32 11.16
CA SER A 113 0.94 2.31 9.72
C SER A 113 -0.48 2.74 9.31
N GLY A 114 -0.69 2.91 8.00
CA GLY A 114 -2.03 3.02 7.42
C GLY A 114 -2.78 1.68 7.42
N HIS A 115 -2.07 0.55 7.37
CA HIS A 115 -2.68 -0.78 7.36
C HIS A 115 -3.47 -1.07 8.64
N ALA A 116 -2.95 -0.66 9.81
CA ALA A 116 -3.67 -0.76 11.09
C ALA A 116 -4.97 0.06 11.15
N ARG A 117 -5.12 1.02 10.24
CA ARG A 117 -6.27 1.92 10.15
C ARG A 117 -7.09 1.71 8.89
N SER A 118 -6.87 0.61 8.16
CA SER A 118 -7.51 0.37 6.86
C SER A 118 -9.04 0.35 6.94
N LEU A 119 -9.62 0.00 8.09
CA LEU A 119 -11.07 -0.02 8.35
C LEU A 119 -11.70 1.36 8.52
N GLU A 120 -10.93 2.46 8.53
CA GLU A 120 -11.50 3.80 8.43
C GLU A 120 -12.30 3.97 7.11
N ILE A 121 -11.97 3.17 6.09
CA ILE A 121 -12.75 3.05 4.85
C ILE A 121 -13.82 1.96 5.01
N THR A 122 -15.09 2.36 5.01
CA THR A 122 -16.23 1.48 5.36
C THR A 122 -17.12 1.09 4.16
N ASP A 123 -16.87 1.62 2.96
CA ASP A 123 -17.66 1.28 1.78
C ASP A 123 -17.50 -0.22 1.45
N PRO A 124 -18.61 -1.00 1.36
CA PRO A 124 -18.56 -2.42 1.03
C PRO A 124 -17.89 -2.75 -0.30
N LYS A 125 -17.69 -1.80 -1.21
CA LYS A 125 -16.94 -2.02 -2.46
C LYS A 125 -15.42 -2.03 -2.25
N CYS A 126 -14.92 -1.39 -1.18
CA CYS A 126 -13.49 -1.21 -0.90
C CYS A 126 -12.89 -2.33 -0.03
N ARG A 127 -13.74 -3.20 0.52
CA ARG A 127 -13.39 -4.35 1.38
C ARG A 127 -12.24 -5.22 0.87
N SER A 128 -12.08 -5.40 -0.44
CA SER A 128 -11.07 -6.30 -1.03
C SER A 128 -9.64 -5.85 -0.73
N CYS A 129 -9.43 -4.58 -0.39
CA CYS A 129 -8.13 -4.03 -0.03
C CYS A 129 -8.08 -3.47 1.40
N HIS A 130 -9.23 -3.26 2.05
CA HIS A 130 -9.33 -2.59 3.35
C HIS A 130 -9.68 -3.51 4.53
N VAL A 131 -10.18 -4.73 4.26
CA VAL A 131 -10.51 -5.73 5.28
C VAL A 131 -9.58 -6.93 5.11
N GLY A 132 -8.76 -7.25 6.11
CA GLY A 132 -7.73 -8.29 6.04
C GLY A 132 -8.26 -9.65 5.61
N GLN A 133 -9.41 -10.06 6.13
CA GLN A 133 -10.03 -11.32 5.73
C GLN A 133 -10.47 -11.33 4.26
N SER A 134 -11.05 -10.21 3.78
CA SER A 134 -11.50 -10.10 2.39
C SER A 134 -10.31 -10.04 1.43
N ALA A 135 -9.28 -9.24 1.75
CA ALA A 135 -8.05 -9.17 0.98
C ALA A 135 -7.36 -10.53 0.88
N THR A 136 -7.22 -11.25 1.99
CA THR A 136 -6.63 -12.59 2.01
C THR A 136 -7.35 -13.54 1.06
N MET A 137 -8.68 -13.56 1.11
CA MET A 137 -9.44 -14.52 0.31
C MET A 137 -9.54 -14.13 -1.17
N GLU A 138 -9.75 -12.85 -1.46
CA GLU A 138 -10.01 -12.35 -2.81
C GLU A 138 -8.71 -12.14 -3.60
N LEU A 139 -7.65 -11.62 -2.98
CA LEU A 139 -6.40 -11.24 -3.67
C LEU A 139 -5.30 -12.29 -3.61
N PHE A 140 -5.25 -13.07 -2.53
CA PHE A 140 -4.16 -14.03 -2.30
C PHE A 140 -4.58 -15.49 -2.51
N ASN A 141 -5.78 -15.86 -2.06
CA ASN A 141 -6.27 -17.23 -2.18
C ASN A 141 -7.08 -17.47 -3.47
N GLY A 142 -7.30 -16.44 -4.29
CA GLY A 142 -8.01 -16.53 -5.56
C GLY A 142 -9.47 -16.97 -5.44
N LYS A 143 -10.10 -16.78 -4.27
CA LYS A 143 -11.50 -17.13 -4.05
C LYS A 143 -12.42 -16.03 -4.57
N THR A 144 -13.68 -16.39 -4.84
CA THR A 144 -14.72 -15.43 -5.24
C THR A 144 -14.96 -14.38 -4.15
N LYS A 145 -15.46 -13.20 -4.55
CA LYS A 145 -15.84 -12.10 -3.64
C LYS A 145 -16.53 -12.62 -2.39
N MET A 146 -15.93 -12.35 -1.24
CA MET A 146 -16.48 -12.83 0.02
C MET A 146 -17.76 -12.06 0.40
N PRO A 147 -18.64 -12.63 1.24
CA PRO A 147 -19.67 -11.86 1.94
C PRO A 147 -19.03 -10.97 3.02
N PRO A 148 -19.75 -9.96 3.56
CA PRO A 148 -19.32 -9.23 4.75
C PRO A 148 -19.00 -10.20 5.89
N VAL A 149 -17.94 -9.90 6.64
CA VAL A 149 -17.53 -10.67 7.81
C VAL A 149 -18.09 -9.99 9.06
N ASP A 150 -18.54 -10.79 10.04
CA ASP A 150 -19.21 -10.26 11.24
C ASP A 150 -18.25 -9.48 12.18
N ASN A 151 -16.94 -9.79 12.13
CA ASN A 151 -15.88 -9.08 12.84
C ASN A 151 -14.72 -8.72 11.89
N PRO A 152 -14.84 -7.64 11.10
CA PRO A 152 -13.80 -7.25 10.16
C PRO A 152 -12.54 -6.82 10.91
N GLN A 153 -11.40 -7.32 10.46
CA GLN A 153 -10.09 -6.91 10.91
C GLN A 153 -9.43 -6.03 9.84
N PRO A 154 -8.56 -5.08 10.23
CA PRO A 154 -7.82 -4.27 9.28
C PRO A 154 -6.83 -5.13 8.47
N ILE A 155 -6.01 -4.48 7.66
CA ILE A 155 -4.90 -5.17 6.99
C ILE A 155 -3.86 -5.53 8.06
N ASP A 156 -4.02 -6.75 8.58
CA ASP A 156 -3.22 -7.33 9.66
C ASP A 156 -2.11 -8.25 9.16
N CYS A 157 -1.28 -8.71 10.10
CA CYS A 157 -0.14 -9.60 9.88
C CYS A 157 -0.50 -10.77 8.96
N GLN A 158 -1.62 -11.44 9.25
CA GLN A 158 -2.10 -12.62 8.52
C GLN A 158 -2.60 -12.30 7.10
N THR A 159 -2.77 -11.01 6.77
CA THR A 159 -3.13 -10.59 5.40
C THR A 159 -1.95 -10.76 4.45
N CYS A 160 -0.73 -10.49 4.94
CA CYS A 160 0.49 -10.61 4.16
C CYS A 160 1.21 -11.95 4.41
N HIS A 161 1.16 -12.44 5.65
CA HIS A 161 1.83 -13.67 6.09
C HIS A 161 0.82 -14.81 6.25
N ASP A 162 1.22 -16.03 5.86
CA ASP A 162 0.49 -17.24 6.21
C ASP A 162 1.10 -17.87 7.47
N PRO A 163 0.40 -17.86 8.62
CA PRO A 163 0.93 -18.47 9.85
C PRO A 163 1.12 -19.99 9.73
N HIS A 164 0.55 -20.62 8.69
CA HIS A 164 0.75 -22.03 8.40
C HIS A 164 1.86 -22.29 7.37
N GLY A 165 2.63 -21.27 7.02
CA GLY A 165 3.71 -21.37 6.03
C GLY A 165 3.25 -21.11 4.60
N SER A 166 4.21 -20.72 3.76
CA SER A 166 3.99 -20.52 2.33
C SER A 166 5.23 -20.88 1.52
N ALA A 167 5.10 -20.90 0.19
CA ALA A 167 6.23 -21.10 -0.71
C ALA A 167 7.15 -19.86 -0.81
N ASN A 168 6.80 -18.73 -0.21
CA ASN A 168 7.56 -17.49 -0.29
C ASN A 168 8.32 -17.24 1.01
N GLN A 169 9.43 -16.50 0.90
CA GLN A 169 10.24 -16.15 2.06
C GLN A 169 9.41 -15.40 3.12
N ASN A 170 9.71 -15.65 4.41
CA ASN A 170 8.99 -15.10 5.55
C ASN A 170 7.48 -15.43 5.52
N ASP A 171 7.13 -16.58 4.93
CA ASP A 171 5.76 -17.08 4.84
C ASP A 171 4.78 -16.11 4.15
N LEU A 172 5.26 -15.28 3.22
CA LEU A 172 4.42 -14.32 2.53
C LEU A 172 3.39 -14.99 1.61
N ARG A 173 2.17 -14.46 1.52
CA ARG A 173 1.10 -15.01 0.67
C ARG A 173 1.32 -14.80 -0.83
N ALA A 174 2.21 -13.89 -1.20
CA ALA A 174 2.63 -13.64 -2.57
C ALA A 174 4.14 -13.38 -2.60
N PRO A 175 4.79 -13.47 -3.77
CA PRO A 175 6.15 -12.98 -3.93
C PRO A 175 6.26 -11.54 -3.43
N LEU A 176 7.34 -11.25 -2.71
CA LEU A 176 7.54 -9.95 -2.08
C LEU A 176 7.51 -8.79 -3.09
N ASP A 177 7.97 -9.03 -4.32
CA ASP A 177 7.92 -8.07 -5.42
C ASP A 177 6.50 -7.73 -5.90
N GLU A 178 5.51 -8.57 -5.59
CA GLU A 178 4.13 -8.42 -6.07
C GLU A 178 3.13 -8.06 -4.96
N ILE A 179 3.49 -8.33 -3.71
CA ILE A 179 2.53 -8.29 -2.59
C ILE A 179 1.90 -6.91 -2.39
N CYS A 180 2.68 -5.84 -2.58
CA CYS A 180 2.20 -4.46 -2.44
C CYS A 180 1.22 -4.09 -3.57
N GLU A 181 1.50 -4.53 -4.80
CA GLU A 181 0.69 -4.22 -5.99
C GLU A 181 -0.67 -4.92 -5.99
N LYS A 182 -0.89 -5.90 -5.10
CA LYS A 182 -2.22 -6.53 -4.93
C LYS A 182 -3.27 -5.51 -4.47
N CYS A 183 -2.86 -4.49 -3.71
CA CYS A 183 -3.74 -3.42 -3.24
C CYS A 183 -3.38 -2.05 -3.85
N HIS A 184 -2.09 -1.70 -3.91
CA HIS A 184 -1.62 -0.38 -4.35
C HIS A 184 -1.50 -0.28 -5.87
N THR A 185 -2.63 -0.46 -6.55
CA THR A 185 -2.71 -0.50 -8.01
C THR A 185 -3.95 0.20 -8.53
N THR A 186 -3.85 0.68 -9.77
CA THR A 186 -4.97 1.16 -10.59
C THR A 186 -4.95 0.55 -11.99
N LYS A 187 -4.18 -0.54 -12.21
CA LYS A 187 -3.97 -1.17 -13.53
C LYS A 187 -5.29 -1.52 -14.27
N ASP A 188 -6.40 -1.68 -13.55
CA ASP A 188 -7.71 -2.03 -14.11
C ASP A 188 -8.83 -0.98 -13.90
N VAL A 189 -8.51 0.22 -13.41
CA VAL A 189 -9.50 1.26 -13.10
C VAL A 189 -9.47 2.36 -14.16
N LYS A 190 -10.62 2.65 -14.77
CA LYS A 190 -10.79 3.88 -15.56
C LYS A 190 -10.65 5.06 -14.60
N LEU A 191 -9.68 5.94 -14.85
CA LEU A 191 -9.51 7.19 -14.11
C LEU A 191 -10.83 7.98 -14.22
N ARG A 192 -11.41 8.34 -13.07
CA ARG A 192 -12.71 9.02 -12.99
C ARG A 192 -12.76 9.91 -11.75
N GLY A 193 -12.22 11.13 -11.86
CA GLY A 193 -12.27 12.15 -10.81
C GLY A 193 -11.33 11.89 -9.63
N GLU A 194 -11.49 10.76 -8.95
CA GLU A 194 -10.68 10.36 -7.80
C GLU A 194 -9.88 9.10 -8.19
N VAL A 195 -8.60 9.29 -8.48
CA VAL A 195 -7.68 8.18 -8.73
C VAL A 195 -7.02 7.84 -7.41
N GLU A 196 -7.50 6.81 -6.73
CA GLU A 196 -6.90 6.37 -5.47
C GLU A 196 -5.72 5.41 -5.76
N HIS A 197 -4.65 5.57 -4.99
CA HIS A 197 -3.54 4.60 -4.88
C HIS A 197 -2.97 4.02 -6.20
N PRO A 198 -2.59 4.83 -7.20
CA PRO A 198 -1.96 4.38 -8.45
C PRO A 198 -0.46 4.07 -8.30
N GLN A 199 0.06 3.75 -7.11
CA GLN A 199 1.51 3.68 -6.87
C GLN A 199 2.22 2.70 -7.81
N ALA A 200 1.69 1.48 -8.00
CA ALA A 200 2.27 0.52 -8.94
C ALA A 200 2.33 1.07 -10.38
N ALA A 201 1.25 1.73 -10.82
CA ALA A 201 1.18 2.32 -12.16
C ALA A 201 2.10 3.55 -12.30
N MET A 202 2.24 4.38 -11.26
CA MET A 202 3.16 5.52 -11.28
C MET A 202 4.61 5.03 -11.33
N TYR A 203 4.96 4.09 -10.46
CA TYR A 203 6.32 3.56 -10.30
C TYR A 203 6.85 2.86 -11.56
N GLU A 204 5.97 2.19 -12.30
CA GLU A 204 6.30 1.46 -13.53
C GLU A 204 7.12 2.33 -14.51
N GLY A 205 8.25 1.79 -14.95
CA GLY A 205 9.15 2.41 -15.92
C GLY A 205 10.01 3.54 -15.34
N SER A 206 9.97 3.80 -14.03
CA SER A 206 10.89 4.73 -13.37
C SER A 206 12.34 4.26 -13.49
N ILE A 207 13.30 5.16 -13.19
CA ILE A 207 14.71 4.77 -13.17
C ILE A 207 14.94 3.66 -12.13
N MET A 208 14.37 3.79 -10.92
CA MET A 208 14.54 2.79 -9.87
C MET A 208 13.93 1.43 -10.26
N ASP A 209 12.77 1.42 -10.91
CA ASP A 209 12.14 0.20 -11.43
C ASP A 209 13.02 -0.50 -12.49
N GLN A 210 13.64 0.28 -13.40
CA GLN A 210 14.56 -0.27 -14.42
C GLN A 210 15.81 -0.93 -13.82
N TYR A 211 16.22 -0.53 -12.60
CA TYR A 211 17.30 -1.16 -11.86
C TYR A 211 16.83 -2.27 -10.91
N GLY A 212 15.54 -2.61 -10.94
CA GLY A 212 14.97 -3.71 -10.16
C GLY A 212 14.66 -3.36 -8.70
N VAL A 213 14.71 -2.09 -8.31
CA VAL A 213 14.31 -1.64 -6.97
C VAL A 213 12.81 -1.88 -6.80
N LYS A 214 12.40 -2.33 -5.61
CA LYS A 214 11.02 -2.69 -5.26
C LYS A 214 10.51 -1.87 -4.09
N CYS A 215 9.18 -1.91 -3.89
CA CYS A 215 8.50 -1.12 -2.86
C CYS A 215 9.11 -1.35 -1.46
N TYR A 216 9.43 -2.60 -1.14
CA TYR A 216 9.96 -2.99 0.16
C TYR A 216 11.40 -2.50 0.40
N ASP A 217 12.17 -2.20 -0.64
CA ASP A 217 13.54 -1.70 -0.47
C ASP A 217 13.54 -0.33 0.23
N CYS A 218 12.48 0.46 0.04
CA CYS A 218 12.30 1.76 0.69
C CYS A 218 11.30 1.70 1.86
N HIS A 219 10.11 1.14 1.62
CA HIS A 219 8.99 1.16 2.58
C HIS A 219 9.08 0.03 3.62
N ALA A 220 9.61 -1.11 3.19
CA ALA A 220 9.95 -2.32 3.95
C ALA A 220 11.25 -2.28 4.78
N TYR A 221 12.04 -1.20 4.66
CA TYR A 221 13.48 -1.26 4.91
C TYR A 221 13.84 -1.55 6.38
N THR A 222 14.71 -2.54 6.56
CA THR A 222 15.30 -2.86 7.86
C THR A 222 16.82 -2.69 7.79
N ASN A 223 17.34 -1.64 8.43
CA ASN A 223 18.77 -1.38 8.41
C ASN A 223 19.56 -2.48 9.16
N ARG A 224 20.60 -3.01 8.54
CA ARG A 224 21.57 -3.94 9.17
C ARG A 224 22.58 -3.24 10.11
N THR A 225 22.70 -1.91 10.09
CA THR A 225 23.79 -1.15 10.76
C THR A 225 23.37 -0.12 11.82
N GLY A 226 22.11 -0.09 12.28
CA GLY A 226 21.79 0.43 13.62
C GLY A 226 21.40 1.90 13.77
N TYR A 227 20.44 2.38 12.99
CA TYR A 227 19.59 3.52 13.41
C TYR A 227 18.11 3.06 13.48
N GLU A 228 17.32 3.77 14.28
CA GLU A 228 15.88 3.66 14.64
C GLU A 228 14.97 2.63 13.91
N PRO A 229 14.94 2.47 12.56
CA PRO A 229 14.09 1.46 11.89
C PRO A 229 14.28 0.00 12.36
N LYS A 230 15.38 -0.35 13.03
CA LYS A 230 15.54 -1.70 13.62
C LYS A 230 14.47 -2.02 14.68
N LEU A 231 14.03 -1.02 15.45
CA LEU A 231 13.11 -1.19 16.57
C LEU A 231 11.65 -1.39 16.15
N LEU A 232 11.31 -1.12 14.88
CA LEU A 232 9.94 -1.24 14.35
C LEU A 232 9.84 -2.25 13.20
N GLY A 233 10.94 -2.97 12.93
CA GLY A 233 11.00 -4.04 11.93
C GLY A 233 10.66 -3.62 10.50
N GLY A 234 10.74 -2.34 10.15
CA GLY A 234 10.33 -1.82 8.83
C GLY A 234 8.81 -1.80 8.61
N HIS A 235 7.99 -2.22 9.57
CA HIS A 235 6.54 -2.40 9.41
C HIS A 235 5.71 -1.13 9.66
N THR A 236 6.35 0.04 9.69
CA THR A 236 5.63 1.32 9.57
C THR A 236 5.22 1.60 8.13
N PHE A 237 5.85 0.91 7.16
CA PHE A 237 5.71 1.10 5.72
C PHE A 237 6.03 2.52 5.22
N LYS A 238 6.67 3.33 6.09
CA LYS A 238 7.17 4.65 5.72
C LYS A 238 8.55 4.48 5.11
N PRO A 239 8.87 5.21 4.02
CA PRO A 239 10.19 5.13 3.42
C PRO A 239 11.25 5.57 4.43
N ALA A 240 12.28 4.74 4.62
CA ALA A 240 13.40 5.09 5.47
C ALA A 240 14.50 5.74 4.64
N MET A 241 14.95 6.96 4.99
CA MET A 241 16.05 7.63 4.26
C MET A 241 17.35 6.82 4.27
N ALA A 242 17.56 6.00 5.31
CA ALA A 242 18.68 5.06 5.38
C ALA A 242 18.64 3.96 4.31
N SER A 243 17.50 3.71 3.66
CA SER A 243 17.40 2.75 2.54
C SER A 243 18.18 3.23 1.31
N CYS A 244 18.24 4.54 1.09
CA CYS A 244 18.93 5.12 -0.06
C CYS A 244 20.43 4.82 -0.03
N ILE A 245 21.02 4.81 1.16
CA ILE A 245 22.46 4.58 1.39
C ILE A 245 22.78 3.12 1.73
N ASP A 246 21.85 2.19 1.48
CA ASP A 246 22.17 0.76 1.56
C ASP A 246 23.40 0.45 0.69
N PRO A 247 24.30 -0.47 1.12
CA PRO A 247 25.49 -0.83 0.35
C PRO A 247 25.23 -1.21 -1.12
N ASN A 248 24.03 -1.68 -1.45
CA ASN A 248 23.65 -2.07 -2.80
C ASN A 248 23.02 -0.93 -3.63
N CYS A 249 22.77 0.23 -3.01
CA CYS A 249 22.09 1.37 -3.62
C CYS A 249 23.06 2.54 -3.83
N HIS A 250 23.10 3.51 -2.90
CA HIS A 250 23.99 4.67 -2.95
C HIS A 250 25.05 4.62 -1.82
N PRO A 251 25.99 3.67 -1.84
CA PRO A 251 26.94 3.42 -0.74
C PRO A 251 27.91 4.59 -0.49
N ASP A 252 28.17 5.41 -1.50
CA ASP A 252 29.08 6.56 -1.41
C ASP A 252 28.37 7.85 -0.93
N LYS A 253 27.12 7.75 -0.47
CA LYS A 253 26.28 8.87 -0.04
C LYS A 253 25.98 8.81 1.45
N ASP A 254 25.53 9.93 2.00
CA ASP A 254 25.10 10.05 3.38
C ASP A 254 23.58 10.31 3.49
N ILE A 255 23.08 10.35 4.73
CA ILE A 255 21.67 10.59 5.00
C ILE A 255 21.25 11.99 4.51
N GLU A 256 22.11 13.00 4.66
CA GLU A 256 21.83 14.37 4.20
C GLU A 256 21.61 14.42 2.67
N TRP A 257 22.43 13.69 1.90
CA TRP A 257 22.20 13.54 0.47
C TRP A 257 20.85 12.89 0.16
N SER A 258 20.44 11.89 0.95
CA SER A 258 19.17 11.19 0.74
C SER A 258 17.99 12.11 0.99
N GLU A 259 17.98 12.80 2.14
CA GLU A 259 16.96 13.78 2.52
C GLU A 259 16.84 14.89 1.48
N ARG A 260 17.97 15.49 1.09
CA ARG A 260 17.99 16.56 0.08
C ARG A 260 17.54 16.08 -1.30
N SER A 261 17.87 14.86 -1.68
CA SER A 261 17.48 14.30 -2.98
C SER A 261 15.97 14.08 -3.06
N VAL A 262 15.35 13.60 -1.98
CA VAL A 262 13.89 13.46 -1.87
C VAL A 262 13.22 14.83 -1.89
N GLU A 263 13.68 15.77 -1.06
CA GLU A 263 13.12 17.13 -0.98
C GLU A 263 13.12 17.83 -2.35
N VAL A 264 14.28 17.87 -3.01
CA VAL A 264 14.42 18.50 -4.35
C VAL A 264 13.54 17.82 -5.40
N ALA A 265 13.41 16.50 -5.35
CA ALA A 265 12.57 15.77 -6.29
C ALA A 265 11.08 16.08 -6.09
N GLN A 266 10.63 16.15 -4.84
CA GLN A 266 9.24 16.37 -4.48
C GLN A 266 8.80 17.83 -4.64
N ASP A 267 9.65 18.81 -4.29
CA ASP A 267 9.29 20.23 -4.37
C ASP A 267 8.94 20.66 -5.80
N ALA A 268 9.74 20.24 -6.78
CA ALA A 268 9.48 20.57 -8.19
C ALA A 268 8.13 20.02 -8.69
N ILE A 269 7.69 18.87 -8.18
CA ILE A 269 6.41 18.27 -8.55
C ILE A 269 5.27 18.90 -7.74
N ARG A 270 5.50 19.22 -6.46
CA ARG A 270 4.54 19.89 -5.59
C ARG A 270 4.10 21.23 -6.18
N ASP A 271 5.06 22.08 -6.57
CA ASP A 271 4.76 23.38 -7.20
C ASP A 271 3.93 23.18 -8.47
N LYS A 272 4.27 22.17 -9.27
CA LYS A 272 3.56 21.85 -10.52
C LYS A 272 2.15 21.33 -10.27
N ILE A 273 1.92 20.54 -9.22
CA ILE A 273 0.59 20.11 -8.78
C ILE A 273 -0.23 21.34 -8.42
N GLU A 274 0.31 22.26 -7.62
CA GLU A 274 -0.41 23.48 -7.20
C GLU A 274 -0.80 24.36 -8.40
N GLU A 275 0.11 24.59 -9.33
CA GLU A 275 -0.17 25.32 -10.59
C GLU A 275 -1.28 24.65 -11.41
N THR A 276 -1.17 23.33 -11.58
CA THR A 276 -2.12 22.54 -12.39
C THR A 276 -3.49 22.49 -11.74
N ALA A 277 -3.56 22.29 -10.42
CA ALA A 277 -4.79 22.30 -9.65
C ALA A 277 -5.49 23.66 -9.75
N ALA A 278 -4.74 24.76 -9.69
CA ALA A 278 -5.31 26.09 -9.84
C ALA A 278 -5.95 26.31 -11.22
N LEU A 279 -5.34 25.79 -12.29
CA LEU A 279 -5.91 25.80 -13.64
C LEU A 279 -7.16 24.93 -13.74
N VAL A 280 -7.07 23.66 -13.32
CA VAL A 280 -8.20 22.71 -13.37
C VAL A 280 -9.39 23.25 -12.58
N ASN A 281 -9.18 23.77 -11.37
CA ASN A 281 -10.24 24.35 -10.55
C ASN A 281 -10.89 25.58 -11.19
N ALA A 282 -10.12 26.39 -11.94
CA ALA A 282 -10.68 27.52 -12.66
C ALA A 282 -11.60 27.07 -13.81
N VAL A 283 -11.23 26.00 -14.52
CA VAL A 283 -12.08 25.40 -15.56
C VAL A 283 -13.36 24.82 -14.96
N ASP A 284 -13.23 24.06 -13.87
CA ASP A 284 -14.37 23.45 -13.17
C ASP A 284 -15.37 24.52 -12.68
N ALA A 285 -14.85 25.62 -12.11
CA ALA A 285 -15.67 26.75 -11.68
C ALA A 285 -16.40 27.43 -12.85
N ALA A 286 -15.73 27.60 -13.99
CA ALA A 286 -16.34 28.20 -15.18
C ALA A 286 -17.50 27.32 -15.72
N ILE A 287 -17.29 26.01 -15.81
CA ILE A 287 -18.32 25.05 -16.21
C ILE A 287 -19.48 25.07 -15.21
N SER A 288 -19.19 24.98 -13.91
CA SER A 288 -20.20 24.99 -12.83
C SER A 288 -21.08 26.24 -12.86
N ASN A 289 -20.48 27.41 -13.13
CA ASN A 289 -21.22 28.67 -13.20
C ASN A 289 -22.16 28.74 -14.42
N ALA A 290 -21.73 28.23 -15.57
CA ALA A 290 -22.56 28.20 -16.77
C ALA A 290 -23.60 27.07 -16.75
N TYR A 291 -23.30 25.96 -16.08
CA TYR A 291 -24.11 24.75 -16.06
C TYR A 291 -24.31 24.24 -14.63
N PRO A 292 -25.34 24.72 -13.90
CA PRO A 292 -25.56 24.37 -12.49
C PRO A 292 -25.84 22.88 -12.21
N SER A 293 -26.09 22.07 -13.25
CA SER A 293 -26.22 20.62 -13.14
C SER A 293 -24.88 19.88 -13.09
N TRP A 294 -23.79 20.57 -13.40
CA TRP A 294 -22.43 20.04 -13.32
C TRP A 294 -22.00 19.96 -11.85
N ASP A 295 -21.53 18.79 -11.44
CA ASP A 295 -21.11 18.50 -10.06
C ASP A 295 -19.59 18.26 -9.93
N GLY A 296 -18.82 18.52 -11.00
CA GLY A 296 -17.38 18.28 -11.04
C GLY A 296 -16.97 16.82 -11.29
N THR A 297 -17.91 15.87 -11.25
CA THR A 297 -17.63 14.43 -11.30
C THR A 297 -18.19 13.73 -12.53
N ALA A 298 -19.16 14.34 -13.22
CA ALA A 298 -19.80 13.78 -14.40
C ALA A 298 -18.80 13.48 -15.55
N GLU A 299 -19.08 12.42 -16.32
CA GLU A 299 -18.27 11.99 -17.48
C GLU A 299 -18.59 12.76 -18.77
N SER A 300 -19.63 13.59 -18.73
CA SER A 300 -20.11 14.39 -19.86
C SER A 300 -21.05 15.47 -19.37
N ILE A 301 -21.27 16.48 -20.20
CA ILE A 301 -22.23 17.55 -19.93
C ILE A 301 -23.45 17.44 -20.85
N ALA A 302 -24.64 17.74 -20.33
CA ALA A 302 -25.87 17.65 -21.10
C ALA A 302 -26.12 18.92 -21.94
N THR A 303 -25.39 19.06 -23.06
CA THR A 303 -25.52 20.19 -24.00
C THR A 303 -25.43 19.72 -25.46
N GLU A 304 -26.09 20.44 -26.37
CA GLU A 304 -25.96 20.24 -27.82
C GLU A 304 -24.75 21.01 -28.39
N ASP A 305 -24.09 21.84 -27.59
CA ASP A 305 -22.95 22.65 -27.99
C ASP A 305 -21.68 21.79 -28.14
N ALA A 306 -21.13 21.76 -29.35
CA ALA A 306 -19.95 20.95 -29.67
C ALA A 306 -18.66 21.49 -29.02
N ASN A 307 -18.52 22.81 -28.88
CA ASN A 307 -17.36 23.45 -28.26
C ASN A 307 -17.36 23.15 -26.76
N ILE A 308 -18.50 23.28 -26.09
CA ILE A 308 -18.63 22.97 -24.67
C ILE A 308 -18.41 21.48 -24.40
N ASN A 309 -18.98 20.59 -25.23
CA ASN A 309 -18.74 19.14 -25.09
C ASN A 309 -17.24 18.81 -25.19
N THR A 310 -16.56 19.37 -26.20
CA THR A 310 -15.12 19.17 -26.40
C THR A 310 -14.30 19.77 -25.25
N ALA A 311 -14.71 20.93 -24.71
CA ALA A 311 -14.05 21.54 -23.57
C ALA A 311 -14.16 20.66 -22.32
N VAL A 312 -15.35 20.13 -22.03
CA VAL A 312 -15.59 19.25 -20.88
C VAL A 312 -14.80 17.94 -21.00
N GLU A 313 -14.68 17.36 -22.19
CA GLU A 313 -13.83 16.17 -22.41
C GLU A 313 -12.36 16.46 -22.05
N LYS A 314 -11.84 17.61 -22.49
CA LYS A 314 -10.46 18.03 -22.18
C LYS A 314 -10.27 18.32 -20.69
N PHE A 315 -11.24 18.99 -20.07
CA PHE A 315 -11.26 19.21 -18.63
C PHE A 315 -11.19 17.89 -17.84
N ILE A 316 -12.03 16.91 -18.21
CA ILE A 316 -12.07 15.60 -17.56
C ILE A 316 -10.69 14.93 -17.66
N GLU A 317 -10.08 14.93 -18.85
CA GLU A 317 -8.76 14.34 -19.03
C GLU A 317 -7.67 15.07 -18.22
N ALA A 318 -7.71 16.41 -18.17
CA ALA A 318 -6.80 17.21 -17.34
C ALA A 318 -6.94 16.88 -15.84
N ARG A 319 -8.17 16.86 -15.34
CA ARG A 319 -8.52 16.53 -13.96
C ARG A 319 -8.04 15.11 -13.60
N ASP A 320 -8.29 14.13 -14.46
CA ASP A 320 -7.93 12.74 -14.18
C ASP A 320 -6.41 12.52 -14.17
N LYS A 321 -5.65 13.24 -15.01
CA LYS A 321 -4.17 13.24 -14.98
C LYS A 321 -3.64 13.88 -13.70
N LEU A 322 -4.20 15.02 -13.27
CA LEU A 322 -3.85 15.65 -12.00
C LEU A 322 -4.13 14.71 -10.83
N ALA A 323 -5.34 14.15 -10.77
CA ALA A 323 -5.77 13.21 -9.74
C ALA A 323 -4.88 11.96 -9.68
N PHE A 324 -4.39 11.46 -10.83
CA PHE A 324 -3.44 10.34 -10.84
C PHE A 324 -2.12 10.68 -10.15
N VAL A 325 -1.58 11.88 -10.37
CA VAL A 325 -0.31 12.31 -9.75
C VAL A 325 -0.51 12.60 -8.26
N GLU A 326 -1.63 13.23 -7.89
CA GLU A 326 -1.98 13.49 -6.49
C GLU A 326 -2.24 12.19 -5.72
N GLY A 327 -3.01 11.27 -6.30
CA GLY A 327 -3.39 10.00 -5.71
C GLY A 327 -2.23 9.05 -5.46
N ASP A 328 -1.16 9.15 -6.25
CA ASP A 328 0.09 8.42 -6.02
C ASP A 328 0.71 8.78 -4.66
N GLY A 329 0.64 10.06 -4.28
CA GLY A 329 1.09 10.55 -2.98
C GLY A 329 2.60 10.63 -2.77
N SER A 330 3.43 10.16 -3.73
CA SER A 330 4.89 10.26 -3.62
C SER A 330 5.45 11.63 -4.02
N LEU A 331 4.57 12.54 -4.49
CA LEU A 331 4.94 13.81 -5.13
C LEU A 331 5.94 13.57 -6.28
N GLY A 332 5.64 12.56 -7.10
CA GLY A 332 6.44 12.15 -8.24
C GLY A 332 7.76 11.46 -7.89
N PHE A 333 8.07 11.17 -6.62
CA PHE A 333 9.27 10.43 -6.28
C PHE A 333 9.28 9.01 -6.89
N HIS A 334 8.12 8.34 -6.93
CA HIS A 334 7.98 7.04 -7.58
C HIS A 334 8.37 7.08 -9.06
N ASN A 335 8.03 8.16 -9.77
CA ASN A 335 8.45 8.37 -11.16
C ASN A 335 8.34 9.85 -11.57
N ARG A 336 9.44 10.59 -11.39
CA ARG A 336 9.45 12.04 -11.59
C ARG A 336 9.15 12.43 -13.05
N ILE A 337 9.70 11.67 -14.00
CA ILE A 337 9.53 11.94 -15.43
C ILE A 337 8.06 11.76 -15.81
N LYS A 338 7.43 10.69 -15.33
CA LYS A 338 6.01 10.43 -15.61
C LYS A 338 5.11 11.47 -14.94
N ALA A 339 5.33 11.79 -13.67
CA ALA A 339 4.57 12.80 -12.96
C ALA A 339 4.65 14.17 -13.65
N GLN A 340 5.86 14.62 -14.00
CA GLN A 340 6.05 15.89 -14.72
C GLN A 340 5.30 15.90 -16.06
N LYS A 341 5.45 14.83 -16.86
CA LYS A 341 4.77 14.72 -18.16
C LYS A 341 3.25 14.77 -18.02
N MET A 342 2.69 14.05 -17.05
CA MET A 342 1.24 14.03 -16.83
C MET A 342 0.69 15.40 -16.42
N LEU A 343 1.43 16.14 -15.58
CA LEU A 343 1.04 17.50 -15.19
C LEU A 343 1.16 18.49 -16.36
N GLU A 344 2.20 18.39 -17.18
CA GLU A 344 2.35 19.22 -18.39
C GLU A 344 1.20 18.99 -19.38
N GLU A 345 0.85 17.72 -19.64
CA GLU A 345 -0.31 17.35 -20.47
C GLU A 345 -1.63 17.84 -19.86
N ALA A 346 -1.79 17.75 -18.53
CA ALA A 346 -2.98 18.25 -17.83
C ALA A 346 -3.13 19.77 -17.98
N GLN A 347 -2.04 20.53 -17.87
CA GLN A 347 -2.06 21.97 -18.10
C GLN A 347 -2.42 22.32 -19.55
N GLU A 348 -1.86 21.63 -20.54
CA GLU A 348 -2.20 21.82 -21.96
C GLU A 348 -3.70 21.59 -22.20
N LEU A 349 -4.24 20.47 -21.71
CA LEU A 349 -5.67 20.14 -21.81
C LEU A 349 -6.57 21.18 -21.10
N ALA A 350 -6.17 21.64 -19.91
CA ALA A 350 -6.91 22.68 -19.20
C ALA A 350 -6.93 24.01 -19.98
N HIS A 351 -5.80 24.41 -20.58
CA HIS A 351 -5.73 25.60 -21.43
C HIS A 351 -6.60 25.47 -22.67
N GLU A 352 -6.55 24.34 -23.37
CA GLU A 352 -7.41 24.08 -24.53
C GLU A 352 -8.90 24.11 -24.15
N SER A 353 -9.27 23.55 -22.98
CA SER A 353 -10.62 23.65 -22.45
C SER A 353 -11.03 25.11 -22.22
N ILE A 354 -10.17 25.93 -21.60
CA ILE A 354 -10.45 27.36 -21.36
C ILE A 354 -10.69 28.12 -22.65
N VAL A 355 -9.87 27.88 -23.69
CA VAL A 355 -10.02 28.53 -25.00
C VAL A 355 -11.39 28.22 -25.59
N LEU A 356 -11.81 26.95 -25.59
CA LEU A 356 -13.12 26.54 -26.11
C LEU A 356 -14.28 27.11 -25.28
N LEU A 357 -14.17 27.10 -23.94
CA LEU A 357 -15.21 27.67 -23.08
C LEU A 357 -15.40 29.17 -23.33
N ARG A 358 -14.33 29.92 -23.60
CA ARG A 358 -14.41 31.38 -23.85
C ARG A 358 -15.10 31.77 -25.14
N GLU A 359 -15.26 30.84 -26.08
CA GLU A 359 -16.04 31.10 -27.29
C GLU A 359 -17.54 31.21 -26.97
N GLU A 360 -18.00 30.53 -25.92
CA GLU A 360 -19.42 30.33 -25.64
C GLU A 360 -19.88 30.91 -24.29
N ILE A 361 -19.00 30.96 -23.27
CA ILE A 361 -19.32 31.37 -21.90
C ILE A 361 -18.26 32.31 -21.30
N GLU A 362 -18.62 33.01 -20.23
CA GLU A 362 -17.68 33.86 -19.48
C GLU A 362 -16.75 32.98 -18.63
N VAL A 363 -15.45 33.05 -18.91
CA VAL A 363 -14.40 32.38 -18.14
C VAL A 363 -13.51 33.45 -17.50
N PRO A 364 -13.40 33.50 -16.17
CA PRO A 364 -12.48 34.43 -15.49
C PRO A 364 -11.02 34.25 -15.95
N PRO A 365 -10.16 35.26 -15.74
CA PRO A 365 -8.72 35.10 -15.94
C PRO A 365 -8.19 33.95 -15.10
N VAL A 366 -7.36 33.10 -15.69
CA VAL A 366 -6.79 31.94 -15.00
C VAL A 366 -5.36 32.21 -14.51
N PRO A 367 -4.86 31.48 -13.49
CA PRO A 367 -3.49 31.62 -13.02
C PRO A 367 -2.46 31.43 -14.14
N GLY A 368 -1.43 32.27 -14.19
CA GLY A 368 -0.40 32.24 -15.24
C GLY A 368 -0.77 32.97 -16.53
N GLU A 369 -2.01 33.44 -16.64
CA GLU A 369 -2.42 34.31 -17.74
C GLU A 369 -2.06 35.76 -17.40
N GLU A 370 -1.10 36.34 -18.14
CA GLU A 370 -0.88 37.78 -18.05
C GLU A 370 -2.18 38.48 -18.41
N ALA A 371 -2.71 39.32 -17.51
CA ALA A 371 -3.86 40.15 -17.82
C ALA A 371 -3.55 40.93 -19.09
N GLU A 372 -4.23 40.62 -20.19
CA GLU A 372 -4.09 41.38 -21.42
C GLU A 372 -4.39 42.84 -21.09
N THR A 373 -3.34 43.66 -20.99
CA THR A 373 -3.51 45.10 -21.01
C THR A 373 -4.15 45.43 -22.36
N PRO A 374 -5.29 46.13 -22.39
CA PRO A 374 -6.00 46.34 -23.64
C PRO A 374 -5.12 47.16 -24.59
N GLY A 375 -4.60 46.48 -25.61
CA GLY A 375 -3.84 47.08 -26.70
C GLY A 375 -2.37 46.72 -26.70
N PHE A 376 -2.02 45.49 -27.07
CA PHE A 376 -0.96 45.16 -28.06
C PHE A 376 -0.98 43.64 -28.25
N GLY A 377 -1.48 43.19 -29.40
CA GLY A 377 -1.74 41.77 -29.68
C GLY A 377 -0.49 40.91 -29.88
N LEU A 378 -0.67 39.62 -29.60
CA LEU A 378 -0.21 38.48 -30.41
C LEU A 378 1.25 38.50 -30.90
N VAL A 379 2.25 38.47 -30.01
CA VAL A 379 3.64 38.08 -30.42
C VAL A 379 4.43 37.24 -29.38
N SER A 380 4.07 37.16 -28.10
CA SER A 380 5.07 36.72 -27.09
C SER A 380 5.25 35.21 -26.88
N LEU A 381 4.42 34.33 -27.44
CA LEU A 381 4.48 32.88 -27.13
C LEU A 381 5.51 32.07 -27.94
N LEU A 382 6.20 32.65 -28.93
CA LEU A 382 7.19 31.94 -29.76
C LEU A 382 8.67 32.23 -29.43
N VAL A 383 8.96 33.10 -28.45
CA VAL A 383 10.35 33.50 -28.15
C VAL A 383 10.96 32.73 -26.97
N GLY A 384 10.14 32.12 -26.11
CA GLY A 384 10.61 31.37 -24.93
C GLY A 384 11.33 30.06 -25.24
N PHE A 385 10.90 29.32 -26.26
CA PHE A 385 11.49 28.01 -26.59
C PHE A 385 12.84 28.10 -27.33
N ALA A 386 13.12 29.19 -28.03
CA ALA A 386 14.39 29.35 -28.76
C ALA A 386 15.57 29.76 -27.84
N ALA A 387 15.29 30.43 -26.72
CA ALA A 387 16.33 30.92 -25.81
C ALA A 387 16.95 29.81 -24.95
N VAL A 388 16.16 28.80 -24.56
CA VAL A 388 16.66 27.67 -23.77
C VAL A 388 17.51 26.71 -24.62
N TYR A 389 17.16 26.52 -25.90
CA TYR A 389 17.92 25.66 -26.81
C TYR A 389 19.32 26.21 -27.16
N LEU A 390 19.52 27.53 -27.11
CA LEU A 390 20.81 28.15 -27.42
C LEU A 390 21.76 28.28 -26.21
N LEU A 391 21.26 28.14 -24.98
CA LEU A 391 22.08 28.22 -23.76
C LEU A 391 22.67 26.87 -23.33
N MET A 392 22.16 25.73 -23.81
CA MET A 392 22.69 24.40 -23.48
C MET A 392 23.84 23.92 -24.38
N ARG A 393 24.44 24.80 -25.20
CA ARG A 393 25.55 24.45 -26.12
C ARG A 393 26.88 25.14 -25.83
N LYS A 394 27.01 25.77 -24.66
CA LYS A 394 28.28 26.27 -24.13
C LYS A 394 28.37 25.95 -22.64
N GLU A 395 28.80 24.72 -22.36
CA GLU A 395 29.93 24.38 -21.47
C GLU A 395 30.20 22.87 -21.56
#